data_AF-A0A1U7XD09-F1
#
_entry.id   AF-A0A1U7XD09-F1
#
_cell.length_a   1.000
_cell.length_b   1.000
_cell.length_c   1.000
_cell.angle_alpha   90.00
_cell.angle_beta   90.00
_cell.angle_gamma   90.00
#
_symmetry.space_group_name_H-M   'P 1'
#
loop_
_entity.id
_entity.type
_entity.pdbx_description
1 polymer ?
#
loop_
_entity_poly.entity_id
_entity_poly.type
_entity_poly.pdbx_seq_one_letter_code
_entity_poly.pdbx_strand_id
1 'polypeptide(L)'
;MAAPPNFKEGKSTYRPPRFNDQYYGWWKTRMHSFIMAEDLKLWDVICDGPFVPIKTIGEVTTAVPKTRKEYNNGDRKAIEKNFKAKEILVYGIGPDEYNRISVCQSAKEI
;
A
#
# COMPACT_ATOMS: atom_id res chain seq x y z
N MET A 1 20.56 25.60 -3.14
CA MET A 1 19.63 24.46 -3.33
C MET A 1 19.97 23.83 -4.67
N ALA A 2 20.43 22.58 -4.70
CA ALA A 2 20.80 21.90 -5.93
C ALA A 2 19.55 21.25 -6.55
N ALA A 3 19.34 21.43 -7.86
CA ALA A 3 18.26 20.79 -8.60
C ALA A 3 18.53 19.28 -8.77
N PRO A 4 17.50 18.40 -8.78
CA PRO A 4 17.70 16.97 -8.96
C PRO A 4 18.22 16.64 -10.37
N PRO A 5 19.13 15.66 -10.54
CA PRO A 5 19.68 15.33 -11.84
C PRO A 5 18.67 14.57 -12.73
N ASN A 6 18.50 15.06 -13.96
CA ASN A 6 17.91 14.44 -15.16
C ASN A 6 16.56 13.68 -15.04
N PHE A 7 15.51 14.43 -15.36
CA PHE A 7 14.12 14.03 -15.65
C PHE A 7 14.00 13.06 -16.85
N LYS A 8 14.36 11.79 -16.70
CA LYS A 8 14.01 10.74 -17.68
C LYS A 8 12.87 9.81 -17.26
N GLU A 9 12.34 9.94 -16.05
CA GLU A 9 11.01 9.42 -15.75
C GLU A 9 9.98 10.50 -16.08
N GLY A 10 9.38 10.39 -17.27
CA GLY A 10 8.17 11.13 -17.59
C GLY A 10 7.10 10.92 -16.51
N LYS A 11 6.09 11.80 -16.47
CA LYS A 11 4.91 11.66 -15.61
C LYS A 11 4.10 10.41 -16.02
N SER A 12 4.67 9.23 -15.86
CA SER A 12 3.99 7.96 -16.11
C SER A 12 2.84 7.88 -15.12
N THR A 13 1.63 7.88 -15.65
CA THR A 13 0.41 7.57 -14.88
C THR A 13 0.31 6.08 -14.56
N TYR A 14 1.17 5.25 -15.16
CA TYR A 14 1.08 3.79 -15.09
C TYR A 14 2.14 3.13 -14.23
N ARG A 15 3.18 3.87 -13.80
CA ARG A 15 4.25 3.32 -12.95
C ARG A 15 4.48 4.21 -11.72
N PRO A 16 4.58 3.61 -10.53
CA PRO A 16 4.90 4.36 -9.34
C PRO A 16 6.31 4.98 -9.45
N PRO A 17 6.53 6.16 -8.84
CA PRO A 17 7.85 6.79 -8.85
C PRO A 17 8.85 5.91 -8.09
N ARG A 18 10.03 5.70 -8.67
CA ARG A 18 11.07 4.90 -8.02
C ARG A 18 11.89 5.75 -7.04
N PHE A 19 12.14 5.19 -5.87
CA PHE A 19 12.99 5.76 -4.83
C PHE A 19 14.45 5.48 -5.18
N ASN A 20 15.31 6.47 -4.98
CA ASN A 20 16.72 6.42 -5.33
C ASN A 20 17.62 6.84 -4.16
N ASP A 21 17.17 6.60 -2.92
CA ASP A 21 17.81 6.99 -1.66
C ASP A 21 18.04 8.50 -1.47
N GLN A 22 17.61 9.32 -2.42
CA GLN A 22 17.70 10.77 -2.39
C GLN A 22 16.30 11.40 -2.49
N TYR A 23 16.18 12.66 -2.06
CA TYR A 23 14.96 13.45 -2.23
C TYR A 23 13.68 12.77 -1.69
N TYR A 24 13.77 12.07 -0.55
CA TYR A 24 12.64 11.34 0.05
C TYR A 24 11.35 12.17 0.12
N GLY A 25 11.41 13.45 0.52
CA GLY A 25 10.22 14.31 0.58
C GLY A 25 9.54 14.52 -0.78
N TRP A 26 10.33 14.64 -1.86
CA TRP A 26 9.80 14.74 -3.21
C TRP A 26 9.21 13.42 -3.68
N TRP A 27 9.92 12.30 -3.47
CA TRP A 27 9.43 10.97 -3.79
C TRP A 27 8.13 10.65 -3.06
N LYS A 28 8.08 10.92 -1.74
CA LYS A 28 6.88 10.73 -0.90
C LYS A 28 5.68 11.48 -1.44
N THR A 29 5.87 12.74 -1.84
CA THR A 29 4.79 13.56 -2.42
C THR A 29 4.28 12.96 -3.73
N ARG A 30 5.19 12.49 -4.60
CA ARG A 30 4.84 11.87 -5.88
C ARG A 30 4.14 10.52 -5.69
N MET A 31 4.62 9.72 -4.73
CA MET A 31 4.03 8.43 -4.39
C MET A 31 2.61 8.61 -3.82
N HIS A 32 2.43 9.56 -2.90
CA HIS A 32 1.11 9.92 -2.37
C HIS A 32 0.15 10.32 -3.49
N SER A 33 0.55 11.24 -4.39
CA SER A 33 -0.29 11.63 -5.52
C SER A 33 -0.61 10.46 -6.46
N PHE A 34 0.33 9.54 -6.67
CA PHE A 34 0.10 8.34 -7.50
C PHE A 34 -0.93 7.40 -6.85
N ILE A 35 -0.78 7.07 -5.57
CA ILE A 35 -1.71 6.21 -4.82
C ILE A 35 -3.12 6.82 -4.80
N MET A 36 -3.22 8.13 -4.53
CA MET A 36 -4.50 8.84 -4.50
C MET A 36 -5.19 8.87 -5.86
N ALA A 37 -4.43 8.92 -6.95
CA ALA A 37 -4.98 8.85 -8.31
C ALA A 37 -5.45 7.44 -8.68
N GLU A 38 -4.85 6.40 -8.09
CA GLU A 38 -5.19 5.00 -8.35
C GLU A 38 -6.46 4.57 -7.59
N ASP A 39 -6.51 4.76 -6.27
CA ASP A 39 -7.68 4.57 -5.41
C ASP A 39 -7.39 5.17 -4.03
N LEU A 40 -8.22 6.12 -3.59
CA LEU A 40 -8.13 6.78 -2.28
C LEU A 40 -8.03 5.78 -1.11
N LYS A 41 -8.74 4.64 -1.23
CA LYS A 41 -8.77 3.61 -0.19
C LYS A 41 -7.43 2.88 -0.02
N LEU A 42 -6.53 2.97 -0.99
CA LEU A 42 -5.18 2.42 -0.85
C LEU A 42 -4.36 3.25 0.14
N TRP A 43 -4.55 4.57 0.14
CA TRP A 43 -3.89 5.44 1.11
C TRP A 43 -4.39 5.15 2.53
N ASP A 44 -5.71 4.98 2.70
CA ASP A 44 -6.30 4.58 3.99
C ASP A 44 -5.69 3.27 4.51
N VAL A 45 -5.51 2.27 3.64
CA VAL A 45 -4.90 0.98 4.01
C VAL A 45 -3.42 1.11 4.40
N ILE A 46 -2.68 2.04 3.80
CA ILE A 46 -1.29 2.32 4.17
C ILE A 46 -1.22 3.00 5.55
N CYS A 47 -2.13 3.95 5.83
CA CYS A 47 -2.15 4.65 7.11
C CYS A 47 -2.71 3.80 8.26
N ASP A 48 -3.89 3.22 8.04
CA ASP A 48 -4.67 2.58 9.10
C ASP A 48 -4.36 1.09 9.20
N GLY A 49 -4.00 0.45 8.09
CA GLY A 49 -3.66 -0.96 7.99
C GLY A 49 -4.70 -1.76 7.19
N PRO A 50 -4.44 -3.06 6.98
CA PRO A 50 -5.36 -3.92 6.25
C PRO A 50 -6.67 -4.07 7.02
N PHE A 51 -7.77 -4.13 6.26
CA PHE A 51 -9.05 -4.50 6.84
C PHE A 51 -9.00 -5.95 7.36
N VAL A 52 -9.46 -6.17 8.59
CA VAL A 52 -9.60 -7.49 9.21
C VAL A 52 -11.10 -7.85 9.23
N PRO A 53 -11.55 -8.79 8.38
CA PRO A 53 -12.94 -9.21 8.37
C PRO A 53 -13.34 -9.86 9.70
N ILE A 54 -14.39 -9.35 10.33
CA ILE A 54 -14.94 -9.88 11.59
C ILE A 54 -16.33 -10.48 11.38
N LYS A 55 -16.64 -11.54 12.13
CA LYS A 55 -17.98 -12.10 12.26
C LYS A 55 -18.43 -12.00 13.71
N THR A 56 -19.73 -11.82 13.89
CA THR A 56 -20.40 -11.88 15.20
C THR A 56 -20.89 -13.31 15.43
N ILE A 57 -20.52 -13.92 16.56
CA ILE A 57 -20.98 -15.25 16.95
C ILE A 57 -21.87 -15.12 18.20
N GLY A 58 -23.11 -15.62 18.12
CA GLY A 58 -24.05 -15.67 19.24
C GLY A 58 -24.86 -14.39 19.49
N GLU A 59 -25.75 -14.46 20.48
CA GLU A 59 -26.60 -13.35 20.96
C GLU A 59 -25.79 -12.31 21.76
N VAL A 60 -24.67 -12.75 22.35
CA VAL A 60 -23.63 -11.89 22.94
C VAL A 60 -22.60 -11.58 21.85
N THR A 61 -22.52 -10.31 21.46
CA THR A 61 -21.70 -9.73 20.38
C THR A 61 -20.18 -9.95 20.57
N THR A 62 -19.73 -11.19 20.39
CA THR A 62 -18.30 -11.51 20.34
C THR A 62 -17.83 -11.37 18.90
N ALA A 63 -17.01 -10.34 18.63
CA ALA A 63 -16.39 -10.14 17.33
C ALA A 63 -15.17 -11.03 17.18
N VAL A 64 -15.24 -12.02 16.28
CA VAL A 64 -14.16 -12.96 15.98
C VAL A 64 -13.70 -12.76 14.53
N PRO A 65 -12.39 -12.80 14.22
CA PRO A 65 -11.92 -12.77 12.84
C PRO A 65 -12.53 -13.89 12.00
N LYS A 66 -12.97 -13.57 10.79
CA LYS A 66 -13.44 -14.57 9.82
C LYS A 66 -12.28 -15.42 9.33
N THR A 67 -12.57 -16.68 9.06
CA THR A 67 -11.65 -17.53 8.30
C THR A 67 -11.75 -17.24 6.80
N ARG A 68 -10.73 -17.61 6.02
CA ARG A 68 -10.71 -17.38 4.55
C ARG A 68 -11.92 -17.96 3.81
N LYS A 69 -12.51 -19.04 4.35
CA LYS A 69 -13.71 -19.69 3.78
C LYS A 69 -14.99 -18.88 3.98
N GLU A 70 -15.00 -17.97 4.96
CA GLU A 70 -16.15 -17.16 5.35
C GLU A 70 -16.13 -15.74 4.74
N TYR A 71 -15.08 -15.43 3.98
CA TYR A 71 -14.93 -14.13 3.35
C TYR A 71 -16.00 -13.91 2.29
N ASN A 72 -16.75 -12.83 2.44
CA ASN A 72 -17.65 -12.36 1.40
C ASN A 72 -16.87 -11.55 0.34
N ASN A 73 -17.56 -11.11 -0.71
CA ASN A 73 -16.95 -10.32 -1.79
C ASN A 73 -16.35 -8.98 -1.28
N GLY A 74 -16.97 -8.35 -0.28
CA GLY A 74 -16.47 -7.11 0.32
C GLY A 74 -15.16 -7.33 1.09
N ASP A 75 -15.11 -8.39 1.89
CA ASP A 75 -13.92 -8.81 2.64
C ASP A 75 -12.73 -9.06 1.69
N ARG A 76 -12.98 -9.80 0.60
CA ARG A 76 -11.96 -10.10 -0.42
C ARG A 76 -11.46 -8.82 -1.09
N LYS A 77 -12.36 -7.93 -1.50
CA LYS A 77 -11.99 -6.63 -2.10
C LYS A 77 -11.17 -5.76 -1.16
N ALA A 78 -11.40 -5.83 0.15
CA ALA A 78 -10.62 -5.06 1.12
C ALA A 78 -9.20 -5.65 1.29
N ILE A 79 -9.06 -6.98 1.29
CA ILE A 79 -7.77 -7.67 1.32
C ILE A 79 -6.96 -7.39 0.04
N GLU A 80 -7.62 -7.42 -1.13
CA GLU A 80 -7.01 -7.10 -2.43
C GLU A 80 -6.42 -5.68 -2.44
N LYS A 81 -7.06 -4.71 -1.75
CA LYS A 81 -6.50 -3.36 -1.62
C LYS A 81 -5.18 -3.33 -0.86
N ASN A 82 -5.04 -4.09 0.23
CA ASN A 82 -3.76 -4.18 0.94
C ASN A 82 -2.67 -4.79 0.06
N PHE A 83 -3.01 -5.83 -0.71
CA PHE A 83 -2.06 -6.42 -1.66
C PHE A 83 -1.62 -5.40 -2.72
N LYS A 84 -2.57 -4.68 -3.31
CA LYS A 84 -2.30 -3.65 -4.32
C LYS A 84 -1.47 -2.48 -3.77
N ALA A 85 -1.79 -2.00 -2.56
CA ALA A 85 -1.02 -0.95 -1.90
C ALA A 85 0.43 -1.39 -1.65
N LYS A 86 0.62 -2.61 -1.14
CA LYS A 86 1.94 -3.21 -0.93
C LYS A 86 2.72 -3.32 -2.24
N GLU A 87 2.08 -3.78 -3.30
CA GLU A 87 2.71 -3.93 -4.63
C GLU A 87 3.20 -2.58 -5.17
N ILE A 88 2.38 -1.52 -5.07
CA ILE A 88 2.76 -0.15 -5.47
C ILE A 88 3.98 0.35 -4.68
N LEU A 89 4.00 0.14 -3.36
CA LEU A 89 5.12 0.54 -2.51
C LEU A 89 6.40 -0.23 -2.85
N VAL A 90 6.31 -1.54 -3.07
CA VAL A 90 7.46 -2.39 -3.45
C VAL A 90 8.07 -1.94 -4.77
N TYR A 91 7.25 -1.67 -5.81
CA TYR A 91 7.78 -1.13 -7.07
C TYR A 91 8.36 0.27 -6.91
N GLY A 92 7.81 1.05 -5.97
CA GLY A 92 8.28 2.37 -5.63
C GLY A 92 9.62 2.40 -4.92
N ILE A 93 9.95 1.39 -4.12
CA ILE A 93 11.16 1.37 -3.28
C ILE A 93 12.38 0.82 -4.05
N GLY A 94 12.15 -0.01 -5.07
CA GLY A 94 13.22 -0.60 -5.87
C GLY A 94 13.89 -1.81 -5.20
N PRO A 95 14.74 -2.54 -5.94
CA PRO A 95 15.33 -3.80 -5.50
C PRO A 95 16.34 -3.63 -4.35
N ASP A 96 17.00 -2.48 -4.26
CA ASP A 96 18.08 -2.22 -3.30
C ASP A 96 17.58 -2.21 -1.85
N GLU A 97 16.37 -1.70 -1.64
CA GLU A 97 15.69 -1.66 -0.34
C GLU A 97 14.69 -2.81 -0.13
N TYR A 98 14.46 -3.64 -1.17
CA TYR A 98 13.50 -4.75 -1.12
C TYR A 98 13.77 -5.71 0.04
N ASN A 99 15.05 -6.02 0.31
CA ASN A 99 15.42 -6.92 1.40
C ASN A 99 14.91 -6.44 2.77
N ARG A 100 14.87 -5.12 3.00
CA ARG A 100 14.38 -4.52 4.26
C ARG A 100 12.87 -4.68 4.42
N ILE A 101 12.12 -4.54 3.32
CA ILE A 101 10.65 -4.55 3.33
C ILE A 101 10.06 -5.93 2.99
N SER A 102 10.89 -6.90 2.62
CA SER A 102 10.46 -8.25 2.22
C SER A 102 9.72 -9.00 3.34
N VAL A 103 10.05 -8.70 4.59
CA VAL A 103 9.44 -9.29 5.78
C VAL A 103 8.12 -8.64 6.17
N CYS A 104 7.83 -7.44 5.67
CA CYS A 104 6.60 -6.70 5.98
C CYS A 104 5.41 -7.46 5.40
N GLN A 105 4.35 -7.65 6.19
CA GLN A 105 3.17 -8.43 5.79
C GLN A 105 2.07 -7.54 5.21
N SER A 106 2.02 -6.27 5.62
CA SER A 106 1.04 -5.27 5.21
C SER A 106 1.67 -4.04 4.58
N ALA A 107 0.87 -3.27 3.85
CA ALA A 107 1.34 -2.01 3.25
C ALA A 107 1.69 -0.95 4.31
N LYS A 108 1.14 -1.07 5.53
CA LYS A 108 1.42 -0.17 6.66
C LYS A 108 2.80 -0.37 7.28
N GLU A 109 3.35 -1.58 7.17
CA GLU A 109 4.67 -1.93 7.70
C GLU A 109 5.82 -1.53 6.77
N ILE A 110 5.50 -1.11 5.54
CA ILE A 110 6.45 -0.63 4.53
C ILE A 110 6.52 0.90 4.61
#